data_AF-A0A925AK11-F1
#
_entry.id   AF-A0A925AK11-F1
#
_cell.length_a   1.000
_cell.length_b   1.000
_cell.length_c   1.000
_cell.angle_alpha   90.00
_cell.angle_beta   90.00
_cell.angle_gamma   90.00
#
_symmetry.space_group_name_H-M   'P 1'
#
loop_
_entity.id
_entity.type
_entity.pdbx_description
1 polymer ?
#
loop_
_entity_poly.entity_id
_entity_poly.type
_entity_poly.pdbx_seq_one_letter_code
_entity_poly.pdbx_strand_id
1 'polypeptide(L)'
;MEIFLILLFVSFVGYRWYSSDKDVKERKKAAQIVAASIAAKKKEYLEIKGEYDLALSTGDLGKIVSHGKTLVKNTSIISNDLGEIYADALNLLKDNPDLKPHVLEIGRKKYAFNRPDKAPTVYDEAAINNDIMAALK
;
A
#
# COMPACT_ATOMS: atom_id res chain seq x y z
N MET A 1 4.05 63.11 -13.24
CA MET A 1 3.23 61.92 -13.60
C MET A 1 3.99 60.60 -13.44
N GLU A 2 5.32 60.61 -13.29
CA GLU A 2 6.14 59.38 -13.21
C GLU A 2 6.15 58.71 -11.82
N ILE A 3 6.01 59.47 -10.72
CA ILE A 3 6.04 58.94 -9.34
C ILE A 3 4.86 57.98 -9.06
N PHE A 4 3.70 58.24 -9.66
CA PHE A 4 2.49 57.42 -9.48
C PHE A 4 2.63 56.02 -10.14
N LEU A 5 3.36 55.92 -11.25
CA LEU A 5 3.60 54.65 -11.96
C LEU A 5 4.54 53.73 -11.19
N ILE A 6 5.55 54.30 -10.51
CA ILE A 6 6.51 53.53 -9.71
C ILE A 6 5.81 52.89 -8.49
N LEU A 7 4.92 53.63 -7.81
CA LEU A 7 4.18 53.11 -6.65
C LEU A 7 3.26 51.94 -7.04
N LEU A 8 2.53 52.05 -8.15
CA LEU A 8 1.67 50.97 -8.65
C LEU A 8 2.47 49.72 -9.01
N PHE A 9 3.65 49.88 -9.61
CA PHE A 9 4.51 48.76 -9.97
C PHE A 9 5.07 48.04 -8.72
N VAL A 10 5.52 48.80 -7.71
CA VAL A 10 6.00 48.23 -6.43
C VAL A 10 4.88 47.49 -5.69
N SER A 11 3.66 48.03 -5.67
CA SER A 11 2.50 47.34 -5.08
C SER A 11 2.14 46.05 -5.83
N PHE A 12 2.21 46.05 -7.16
CA PHE A 12 1.93 44.87 -7.97
C PHE A 12 2.96 43.74 -7.76
N VAL A 13 4.25 44.09 -7.76
CA VAL A 13 5.33 43.12 -7.50
C VAL A 13 5.25 42.58 -6.07
N GLY A 14 5.01 43.44 -5.08
CA GLY A 14 4.82 43.04 -3.69
C GLY A 14 3.63 42.09 -3.49
N TYR A 15 2.50 42.36 -4.15
CA TYR A 15 1.32 41.49 -4.11
C TYR A 15 1.59 40.12 -4.75
N ARG A 16 2.22 40.09 -5.93
CA ARG A 16 2.63 38.84 -6.62
C ARG A 16 3.61 38.00 -5.80
N TRP A 17 4.55 38.66 -5.11
CA TRP A 17 5.53 37.97 -4.25
C TRP A 17 4.86 37.42 -2.99
N TYR A 18 4.00 38.21 -2.33
CA TYR A 18 3.22 37.79 -1.16
C TYR A 18 2.26 36.64 -1.48
N SER A 19 1.55 36.70 -2.62
CA SER A 19 0.64 35.62 -3.04
C SER A 19 1.41 34.32 -3.31
N SER A 20 2.56 34.41 -3.99
CA SER A 20 3.43 33.26 -4.23
C SER A 20 3.95 32.64 -2.92
N ASP A 21 4.30 33.46 -1.93
CA ASP A 21 4.84 32.99 -0.66
C ASP A 21 3.75 32.34 0.23
N LYS A 22 2.50 32.84 0.13
CA LYS A 22 1.32 32.22 0.75
C LYS A 22 0.99 30.87 0.10
N ASP A 23 0.97 30.80 -1.22
CA ASP A 23 0.71 29.56 -1.97
C ASP A 23 1.77 28.48 -1.65
N VAL A 24 3.03 28.87 -1.53
CA VAL A 24 4.12 27.96 -1.13
C VAL A 24 3.93 27.46 0.31
N LYS A 25 3.51 28.32 1.26
CA LYS A 25 3.23 27.92 2.64
C LYS A 25 2.04 26.97 2.73
N GLU A 26 0.98 27.21 1.96
CA GLU A 26 -0.20 26.32 1.91
C GLU A 26 0.14 24.97 1.28
N ARG A 27 0.93 24.94 0.20
CA ARG A 27 1.43 23.69 -0.40
C ARG A 27 2.32 22.91 0.56
N LYS A 28 3.19 23.58 1.34
CA LYS A 28 4.02 22.94 2.37
C LYS A 28 3.17 22.33 3.49
N LYS A 29 2.14 23.04 3.97
CA LYS A 29 1.19 22.52 4.96
C LYS A 29 0.42 21.31 4.42
N ALA A 30 -0.09 21.39 3.19
CA ALA A 30 -0.78 20.27 2.54
C ALA A 30 0.15 19.06 2.39
N ALA A 31 1.40 19.27 1.95
CA ALA A 31 2.41 18.22 1.85
C ALA A 31 2.73 17.60 3.23
N GLN A 32 2.82 18.40 4.30
CA GLN A 32 3.01 17.87 5.66
C GLN A 32 1.83 17.03 6.13
N ILE A 33 0.59 17.44 5.87
CA ILE A 33 -0.60 16.66 6.23
C ILE A 33 -0.62 15.32 5.49
N VAL A 34 -0.31 15.34 4.18
CA VAL A 34 -0.22 14.12 3.37
C VAL A 34 0.92 13.22 3.88
N ALA A 35 2.09 13.78 4.17
CA ALA A 35 3.21 13.02 4.72
C ALA A 35 2.88 12.39 6.09
N ALA A 36 2.21 13.13 6.98
CA ALA A 36 1.75 12.62 8.26
C ALA A 36 0.70 11.50 8.09
N SER A 37 -0.21 11.64 7.13
CA SER A 37 -1.19 10.59 6.81
C SER A 37 -0.51 9.32 6.28
N ILE A 38 0.47 9.45 5.39
CA ILE A 38 1.26 8.33 4.88
C ILE A 38 2.04 7.66 6.02
N ALA A 39 2.66 8.45 6.90
CA ALA A 39 3.39 7.94 8.06
C ALA A 39 2.48 7.16 9.02
N ALA A 40 1.27 7.66 9.28
CA ALA A 40 0.28 6.98 10.12
C ALA A 40 -0.14 5.63 9.51
N LYS A 41 -0.47 5.61 8.21
CA LYS A 41 -0.81 4.36 7.49
C LYS A 41 0.35 3.36 7.47
N LYS A 42 1.59 3.85 7.33
CA LYS A 42 2.79 3.00 7.39
C LYS A 42 2.98 2.42 8.79
N LYS A 43 2.71 3.20 9.85
CA LYS A 43 2.79 2.72 11.23
C LYS A 43 1.78 1.59 11.48
N GLU A 44 0.51 1.81 11.13
CA GLU A 44 -0.55 0.80 11.22
C GLU A 44 -0.18 -0.47 10.44
N TYR A 45 0.35 -0.33 9.23
CA TYR A 45 0.84 -1.45 8.43
C TYR A 45 1.92 -2.26 9.16
N LEU A 46 2.91 -1.60 9.75
CA LEU A 46 4.01 -2.26 10.46
C LEU A 46 3.54 -2.95 11.74
N GLU A 47 2.57 -2.37 12.45
CA GLU A 47 1.94 -3.01 13.62
C GLU A 47 1.27 -4.33 13.21
N ILE A 48 0.45 -4.32 12.14
CA ILE A 48 -0.21 -5.52 11.62
C ILE A 48 0.81 -6.53 11.09
N LYS A 49 1.91 -6.08 10.46
CA LYS A 49 2.97 -6.97 10.00
C LYS A 49 3.63 -7.69 11.17
N GLY A 50 3.92 -6.97 12.25
CA GLY A 50 4.44 -7.58 13.48
C GLY A 50 3.47 -8.61 14.09
N GLU A 51 2.17 -8.34 14.09
CA GLU A 51 1.16 -9.31 14.55
C GLU A 51 1.08 -10.55 13.65
N TYR A 52 1.21 -10.37 12.34
CA TYR A 52 1.27 -11.46 11.36
C TYR A 52 2.50 -12.34 11.57
N ASP A 53 3.68 -11.75 11.73
CA ASP A 53 4.94 -12.46 11.98
C ASP A 53 4.87 -13.25 13.30
N LEU A 54 4.27 -12.66 14.34
CA LEU A 54 4.01 -13.34 15.60
C LEU A 54 3.03 -14.52 15.41
N ALA A 55 1.97 -14.33 14.64
CA ALA A 55 0.99 -15.37 14.34
C ALA A 55 1.64 -16.55 13.59
N LEU A 56 2.54 -16.27 12.64
CA LEU A 56 3.35 -17.29 11.97
C LEU A 56 4.21 -18.08 12.96
N SER A 57 4.89 -17.39 13.88
CA SER A 57 5.75 -18.05 14.88
C SER A 57 4.98 -18.91 15.90
N THR A 58 3.72 -18.57 16.16
CA THR A 58 2.84 -19.26 17.11
C THR A 58 1.93 -20.30 16.47
N GLY A 59 1.86 -20.33 15.13
CA GLY A 59 0.97 -21.23 14.39
C GLY A 59 -0.51 -20.86 14.48
N ASP A 60 -0.86 -19.62 14.86
CA ASP A 60 -2.25 -19.16 14.95
C ASP A 60 -2.81 -18.91 13.54
N LEU A 61 -3.34 -19.96 12.91
CA LEU A 61 -3.89 -19.92 11.56
C LEU A 61 -5.00 -18.88 11.39
N GLY A 62 -5.83 -18.66 12.42
CA GLY A 62 -6.92 -17.69 12.37
C GLY A 62 -6.37 -16.27 12.24
N LYS A 63 -5.34 -15.94 13.01
CA LYS A 63 -4.65 -14.65 12.94
C LYS A 63 -3.81 -14.49 11.68
N ILE A 64 -3.13 -15.55 11.23
CA ILE A 64 -2.39 -15.52 9.96
C ILE A 64 -3.34 -15.15 8.82
N VAL A 65 -4.51 -15.80 8.75
CA VAL A 65 -5.50 -15.51 7.71
C VAL A 65 -6.04 -14.08 7.82
N SER A 66 -6.41 -13.64 9.02
CA SER A 66 -7.03 -12.32 9.21
C SER A 66 -6.04 -11.17 9.00
N HIS A 67 -4.85 -11.23 9.58
CA HIS A 67 -3.79 -10.23 9.40
C HIS A 67 -3.25 -10.27 7.97
N GLY A 68 -3.04 -11.45 7.38
CA GLY A 68 -2.60 -11.60 5.99
C GLY A 68 -3.56 -10.93 5.01
N LYS A 69 -4.88 -11.14 5.15
CA LYS A 69 -5.88 -10.42 4.34
C LYS A 69 -5.79 -8.90 4.51
N THR A 70 -5.54 -8.44 5.73
CA THR A 70 -5.46 -7.00 6.03
C THR A 70 -4.22 -6.38 5.42
N LEU A 71 -3.06 -7.06 5.53
CA LEU A 71 -1.81 -6.64 4.90
C LEU A 71 -1.96 -6.53 3.39
N VAL A 72 -2.54 -7.55 2.76
CA VAL A 72 -2.75 -7.57 1.30
C VAL A 72 -3.66 -6.44 0.82
N LYS A 73 -4.66 -6.01 1.60
CA LYS A 73 -5.46 -4.81 1.28
C LYS A 73 -4.65 -3.50 1.36
N ASN A 74 -3.66 -3.46 2.24
CA ASN A 74 -2.84 -2.28 2.51
C ASN A 74 -1.50 -2.26 1.75
N THR A 75 -1.22 -3.26 0.89
CA THR A 75 0.02 -3.40 0.09
C THR A 75 0.33 -2.25 -0.86
N SER A 76 -0.58 -1.27 -1.01
CA SER A 76 -0.28 0.00 -1.69
C SER A 76 0.94 0.72 -1.10
N ILE A 77 1.36 0.35 0.12
CA ILE A 77 2.47 0.96 0.85
C ILE A 77 3.80 0.22 0.63
N ILE A 78 3.80 -1.12 0.51
CA ILE A 78 5.02 -1.94 0.39
C ILE A 78 4.74 -3.16 -0.53
N SER A 79 5.26 -3.12 -1.76
CA SER A 79 5.03 -4.16 -2.78
C SER A 79 5.72 -5.49 -2.47
N ASN A 80 6.84 -5.48 -1.74
CA ASN A 80 7.68 -6.65 -1.53
C ASN A 80 7.01 -7.70 -0.64
N ASP A 81 6.22 -7.26 0.33
CA ASP A 81 5.61 -8.12 1.34
C ASP A 81 4.49 -9.00 0.75
N LEU A 82 3.90 -8.61 -0.38
CA LEU A 82 2.84 -9.39 -1.03
C LEU A 82 3.36 -10.74 -1.56
N GLY A 83 4.64 -10.79 -1.97
CA GLY A 83 5.30 -12.02 -2.37
C GLY A 83 5.55 -12.96 -1.19
N GLU A 84 6.03 -12.41 -0.07
CA GLU A 84 6.29 -13.13 1.19
C GLU A 84 5.00 -13.74 1.75
N ILE A 85 3.95 -12.93 1.92
CA ILE A 85 2.64 -13.37 2.44
C ILE A 85 2.04 -14.48 1.57
N TYR A 86 2.23 -14.41 0.24
CA TYR A 86 1.77 -15.47 -0.65
C TYR A 86 2.55 -16.77 -0.49
N ALA A 87 3.88 -16.69 -0.33
CA ALA A 87 4.73 -17.84 -0.08
C ALA A 87 4.40 -18.50 1.27
N ASP A 88 4.19 -17.70 2.32
CA ASP A 88 3.78 -18.19 3.64
C ASP A 88 2.44 -18.91 3.58
N ALA A 89 1.46 -18.34 2.87
CA ALA A 89 0.17 -18.97 2.68
C ALA A 89 0.27 -20.31 1.92
N LEU A 90 1.14 -20.40 0.90
CA LEU A 90 1.41 -21.66 0.18
C LEU A 90 2.10 -22.70 1.08
N ASN A 91 3.06 -22.28 1.91
CA ASN A 91 3.75 -23.19 2.83
C ASN A 91 2.77 -23.78 3.85
N LEU A 92 1.88 -22.95 4.42
CA LEU A 92 0.87 -23.40 5.37
C LEU A 92 -0.21 -24.28 4.75
N LEU A 93 -0.47 -24.11 3.45
CA LEU A 93 -1.46 -24.90 2.72
C LEU A 93 -1.13 -26.40 2.72
N LYS A 94 0.15 -26.75 2.76
CA LYS A 94 0.63 -28.14 2.77
C LYS A 94 0.04 -28.94 3.92
N ASP A 95 0.05 -28.35 5.12
CA ASP A 95 -0.44 -28.99 6.33
C ASP A 95 -1.92 -28.63 6.62
N ASN A 96 -2.46 -27.61 5.94
CA ASN A 96 -3.81 -27.08 6.16
C ASN A 96 -4.54 -26.84 4.83
N PRO A 97 -5.08 -27.90 4.18
CA PRO A 97 -5.74 -27.79 2.88
C PRO A 97 -6.93 -26.82 2.85
N ASP A 98 -7.57 -26.60 3.99
CA ASP A 98 -8.68 -25.65 4.16
C ASP A 98 -8.27 -24.19 3.92
N LEU A 99 -6.97 -23.88 3.91
CA LEU A 99 -6.46 -22.56 3.56
C LEU A 99 -6.49 -22.26 2.06
N LYS A 100 -6.88 -23.21 1.20
CA LYS A 100 -6.94 -23.02 -0.25
C LYS A 100 -7.68 -21.74 -0.69
N PRO A 101 -8.85 -21.37 -0.12
CA PRO A 101 -9.54 -20.12 -0.47
C PRO A 101 -8.72 -18.86 -0.11
N HIS A 102 -7.98 -18.91 1.00
CA HIS A 102 -7.12 -17.81 1.44
C HIS A 102 -5.92 -17.63 0.50
N VAL A 103 -5.28 -18.73 0.12
CA VAL A 103 -4.16 -18.73 -0.84
C VAL A 103 -4.60 -18.18 -2.20
N LEU A 104 -5.78 -18.56 -2.68
CA LEU A 104 -6.37 -18.01 -3.91
C LEU A 104 -6.59 -16.49 -3.80
N GLU A 105 -7.13 -16.01 -2.68
CA GLU A 105 -7.36 -14.59 -2.45
C GLU A 105 -6.06 -13.78 -2.48
N ILE A 106 -5.02 -14.24 -1.78
CA ILE A 106 -3.70 -13.58 -1.77
C ILE A 106 -3.04 -13.66 -3.15
N GLY A 107 -3.06 -14.83 -3.78
CA GLY A 107 -2.50 -15.05 -5.11
C GLY A 107 -3.08 -14.09 -6.13
N ARG A 108 -4.42 -13.96 -6.18
CA ARG A 108 -5.09 -13.01 -7.08
C ARG A 108 -4.57 -11.59 -6.91
N LYS A 109 -4.37 -11.18 -5.66
CA LYS A 109 -3.83 -9.84 -5.35
C LYS A 109 -2.37 -9.71 -5.78
N LYS A 110 -1.53 -10.71 -5.51
CA LYS A 110 -0.12 -10.74 -5.96
C LYS A 110 0.00 -10.61 -7.47
N TYR A 111 -0.67 -11.48 -8.23
CA TYR A 111 -0.54 -11.52 -9.68
C TYR A 111 -1.17 -10.30 -10.37
N ALA A 112 -2.24 -9.76 -9.80
CA ALA A 112 -2.87 -8.54 -10.30
C ALA A 112 -2.19 -7.24 -9.81
N PHE A 113 -1.21 -7.32 -8.89
CA PHE A 113 -0.65 -6.15 -8.22
C PHE A 113 -0.05 -5.13 -9.19
N ASN A 114 0.64 -5.56 -10.24
CA ASN A 114 1.27 -4.66 -11.20
C ASN A 114 0.35 -4.25 -12.37
N ARG A 115 -0.90 -4.75 -12.41
CA ARG A 115 -1.83 -4.45 -13.50
C ARG A 115 -2.54 -3.11 -13.30
N PRO A 116 -2.88 -2.39 -14.39
CA PRO A 116 -3.64 -1.14 -14.30
C PRO A 116 -5.05 -1.31 -13.71
N ASP A 117 -5.73 -2.41 -14.03
CA ASP A 117 -7.09 -2.74 -13.60
C ASP A 117 -7.14 -3.52 -12.28
N LYS A 118 -5.98 -3.96 -11.76
CA LYS A 118 -5.83 -4.78 -10.54
C LYS A 118 -6.71 -6.03 -10.55
N ALA A 119 -7.08 -6.52 -11.73
CA ALA A 119 -7.93 -7.69 -11.90
C ALA A 119 -7.08 -8.92 -12.26
N PRO A 120 -7.31 -10.08 -11.64
CA PRO A 120 -6.67 -11.32 -12.05
C PRO A 120 -7.21 -11.78 -13.40
N THR A 121 -6.32 -12.32 -14.22
CA THR A 121 -6.66 -12.93 -15.52
C THR A 121 -6.77 -14.43 -15.42
N VAL A 122 -7.30 -15.07 -16.47
CA VAL A 122 -7.36 -16.54 -16.57
C VAL A 122 -5.97 -17.18 -16.46
N TYR A 123 -4.93 -16.52 -16.97
CA TYR A 123 -3.54 -16.99 -16.85
C TYR A 123 -3.03 -16.90 -15.40
N ASP A 124 -3.43 -15.88 -14.66
CA ASP A 124 -3.08 -15.73 -13.26
C ASP A 124 -3.77 -16.82 -12.42
N GLU A 125 -5.05 -17.10 -12.68
CA GLU A 125 -5.76 -18.22 -12.02
C GLU A 125 -5.10 -19.57 -12.31
N ALA A 126 -4.67 -19.80 -13.54
CA ALA A 126 -3.94 -21.02 -13.90
C ALA A 126 -2.58 -21.12 -13.16
N ALA A 127 -1.83 -20.02 -13.09
CA ALA A 127 -0.56 -19.96 -12.37
C ALA A 127 -0.76 -20.21 -10.86
N ILE A 128 -1.74 -19.55 -10.23
CA ILE A 128 -2.06 -19.74 -8.81
C ILE A 128 -2.48 -21.19 -8.53
N ASN A 129 -3.27 -21.80 -9.41
CA ASN A 129 -3.66 -23.20 -9.27
C ASN A 129 -2.45 -24.13 -9.41
N ASN A 130 -1.51 -23.85 -10.31
CA ASN A 130 -0.27 -24.62 -10.43
C ASN A 130 0.57 -24.51 -9.16
N ASP A 131 0.71 -23.31 -8.60
CA ASP A 131 1.43 -23.08 -7.34
C ASP A 131 0.77 -23.84 -6.17
N ILE A 132 -0.56 -23.80 -6.08
CA ILE A 132 -1.33 -24.56 -5.08
C ILE A 132 -1.11 -26.07 -5.24
N MET A 133 -1.19 -26.58 -6.47
CA MET A 133 -0.98 -27.99 -6.76
C MET A 133 0.47 -28.42 -6.51
N ALA A 134 1.44 -27.52 -6.67
CA ALA A 134 2.83 -27.77 -6.33
C ALA A 134 3.04 -27.80 -4.81
N ALA A 135 2.38 -26.91 -4.06
CA ALA A 135 2.48 -26.85 -2.60
C ALA A 135 1.81 -28.04 -1.88
N LEU A 136 0.78 -28.64 -2.49
CA LEU A 136 0.05 -29.80 -1.95
C LEU A 136 0.72 -31.16 -2.26
N LYS A 137 1.85 -31.18 -2.97
CA LYS A 137 2.63 -32.40 -3.24
C LYS A 137 3.64 -32.66 -2.14
#